data_AF-A0A2V5Z1T1-F1
#
_entry.id   AF-A0A2V5Z1T1-F1
#
_cell.length_a   1.000
_cell.length_b   1.000
_cell.length_c   1.000
_cell.angle_alpha   90.00
_cell.angle_beta   90.00
_cell.angle_gamma   90.00
#
_symmetry.space_group_name_H-M   'P 1'
#
loop_
_entity.id
_entity.type
_entity.pdbx_description
1 polymer ?
#
loop_
_entity_poly.entity_id
_entity_poly.type
_entity_poly.pdbx_seq_one_letter_code
_entity_poly.pdbx_strand_id
1 'polypeptide(L)'
;MVRKKAAHILLLVLLCYILGLVTAFYFPIPARLGAALTTLLQGKIRPFVVKRNFSETIGYVTDRKAGPALDGNVSYLGEYAGQPSYGLITVQVPQHHPVGAPLDATAIRKVESIPYPAFLKFLQDQAAKPLVIWIHGYRLSFLGSTAYCAQIARDLNIDANVVTFDWTSSESVLGYTRDLLQLPESTKHLVELLKTINNEVKPQKIVVIAHSLGCRFVCLALQQLHADPEARNLKLDQVVFLAPNVDRAEFDRDFKSELEALVNRLTIYVASDDNILLLGKLLYNTDSIGLPEEFSADTNLDEIQTFLYYEKQLPGKIDLVDVSFSKKDFLRKHRLFLERPVMEDLFWMIHDDYPAAKRHLLKYQGTKKPTDYWVIPP
;
A
#
# COMPACT_ATOMS: atom_id res chain seq x y z
N MET A 1 19.89 -31.62 9.41
CA MET A 1 18.69 -30.76 9.56
C MET A 1 18.59 -29.66 8.47
N VAL A 2 19.70 -29.05 8.03
CA VAL A 2 19.74 -28.01 6.97
C VAL A 2 19.32 -28.51 5.57
N ARG A 3 19.74 -29.72 5.18
CA ARG A 3 19.40 -30.30 3.85
C ARG A 3 17.90 -30.58 3.65
N LYS A 4 17.17 -30.95 4.72
CA LYS A 4 15.71 -31.17 4.65
C LYS A 4 14.96 -29.86 4.41
N LYS A 5 15.40 -28.75 5.02
CA LYS A 5 14.80 -27.42 4.83
C LYS A 5 15.06 -26.87 3.42
N ALA A 6 16.27 -27.05 2.89
CA ALA A 6 16.60 -26.67 1.51
C ALA A 6 15.75 -27.41 0.47
N ALA A 7 15.49 -28.72 0.69
CA ALA A 7 14.63 -29.51 -0.19
C ALA A 7 13.16 -29.03 -0.18
N HIS A 8 12.64 -28.62 0.97
CA HIS A 8 11.28 -28.06 1.07
C HIS A 8 11.17 -26.69 0.38
N ILE A 9 12.21 -25.86 0.48
CA ILE A 9 12.26 -24.57 -0.23
C ILE A 9 12.32 -24.78 -1.75
N LEU A 10 13.15 -25.72 -2.21
CA LEU A 10 13.23 -26.04 -3.63
C LEU A 10 11.91 -26.58 -4.16
N LEU A 11 11.22 -27.41 -3.37
CA LEU A 11 9.91 -27.95 -3.70
C LEU A 11 8.85 -26.85 -3.79
N LEU A 12 8.84 -25.90 -2.85
CA LEU A 12 7.92 -24.74 -2.87
C LEU A 12 8.17 -23.83 -4.08
N VAL A 13 9.44 -23.53 -4.40
CA VAL A 13 9.79 -22.74 -5.60
C VAL A 13 9.38 -23.47 -6.87
N LEU A 14 9.60 -24.79 -6.93
CA LEU A 14 9.19 -25.62 -8.06
C LEU A 14 7.66 -25.68 -8.17
N LEU A 15 6.94 -25.79 -7.05
CA LEU A 15 5.47 -25.79 -7.03
C LEU A 15 4.91 -24.44 -7.51
N CYS A 16 5.50 -23.33 -7.06
CA CYS A 16 5.14 -21.98 -7.52
C CYS A 16 5.43 -21.78 -9.01
N TYR A 17 6.56 -22.31 -9.51
CA TYR A 17 6.90 -22.28 -10.92
C TYR A 17 5.94 -23.12 -11.77
N ILE A 18 5.57 -24.31 -11.28
CA ILE A 18 4.59 -25.18 -11.93
C ILE A 18 3.20 -24.55 -11.91
N LEU A 19 2.74 -23.96 -10.80
CA LEU A 19 1.48 -23.22 -10.74
C LEU A 19 1.49 -22.01 -11.69
N GLY A 20 2.61 -21.29 -11.79
CA GLY A 20 2.79 -20.19 -12.74
C GLY A 20 2.73 -20.65 -14.20
N LEU A 21 3.24 -21.84 -14.50
CA LEU A 21 3.11 -22.43 -15.84
C LEU A 21 1.69 -22.95 -16.10
N VAL A 22 1.05 -23.61 -15.14
CA VAL A 22 -0.32 -24.14 -15.29
C VAL A 22 -1.33 -23.00 -15.52
N THR A 23 -1.18 -21.87 -14.82
CA THR A 23 -2.02 -20.67 -15.04
C THR A 23 -1.75 -20.00 -16.39
N ALA A 24 -0.52 -20.06 -16.91
CA ALA A 24 -0.18 -19.56 -18.25
C ALA A 24 -0.73 -20.42 -19.40
N PHE A 25 -0.92 -21.73 -19.18
CA PHE A 25 -1.37 -22.67 -20.20
C PHE A 25 -2.90 -22.88 -20.26
N TYR A 26 -3.63 -22.66 -19.15
CA TYR A 26 -5.08 -22.96 -19.10
C TYR A 26 -6.03 -21.83 -19.54
N PHE A 27 -5.53 -20.60 -19.76
CA PHE A 27 -6.37 -19.47 -20.19
C PHE A 27 -5.91 -18.83 -21.51
N PRO A 28 -6.12 -19.49 -22.67
CA PRO A 28 -5.95 -18.83 -23.95
C PRO A 28 -7.21 -17.99 -24.26
N ILE A 29 -7.02 -16.66 -24.37
CA ILE A 29 -7.94 -15.64 -24.96
C ILE A 29 -9.02 -15.12 -23.98
N PRO A 30 -8.94 -13.84 -23.53
CA PRO A 30 -9.12 -12.67 -24.41
C PRO A 30 -8.03 -11.58 -24.30
N ALA A 31 -6.76 -11.95 -24.25
CA ALA A 31 -5.65 -10.97 -24.29
C ALA A 31 -5.60 -10.13 -25.61
N ARG A 32 -6.22 -10.62 -26.70
CA ARG A 32 -6.25 -9.90 -28.00
C ARG A 32 -7.29 -8.78 -28.07
N LEU A 33 -8.40 -8.86 -27.34
CA LEU A 33 -9.39 -7.78 -27.28
C LEU A 33 -8.92 -6.63 -26.37
N GLY A 34 -8.30 -6.96 -25.23
CA GLY A 34 -7.70 -5.96 -24.34
C GLY A 34 -6.55 -5.19 -24.99
N ALA A 35 -5.68 -5.89 -25.74
CA ALA A 35 -4.61 -5.28 -26.52
C ALA A 35 -5.13 -4.37 -27.67
N ALA A 36 -6.22 -4.77 -28.34
CA ALA A 36 -6.84 -3.96 -29.39
C ALA A 36 -7.51 -2.69 -28.81
N LEU A 37 -8.17 -2.79 -27.65
CA LEU A 37 -8.77 -1.64 -26.95
C LEU A 37 -7.71 -0.67 -26.40
N THR A 38 -6.62 -1.18 -25.81
CA THR A 38 -5.52 -0.33 -25.34
C THR A 38 -4.86 0.42 -26.50
N THR A 39 -4.70 -0.21 -27.66
CA THR A 39 -4.16 0.44 -28.87
C THR A 39 -5.12 1.52 -29.40
N LEU A 40 -6.45 1.30 -29.32
CA LEU A 40 -7.45 2.28 -29.76
C LEU A 40 -7.60 3.47 -28.80
N LEU A 41 -7.36 3.26 -27.50
CA LEU A 41 -7.48 4.27 -26.44
C LEU A 41 -6.18 5.08 -26.22
N GLN A 42 -5.01 4.52 -26.55
CA GLN A 42 -3.71 5.21 -26.48
C GLN A 42 -3.65 6.51 -27.31
N GLY A 43 -4.51 6.66 -28.33
CA GLY A 43 -4.61 7.90 -29.11
C GLY A 43 -5.47 9.01 -28.50
N LYS A 44 -6.25 8.74 -27.44
CA LYS A 44 -7.23 9.69 -26.87
C LYS A 44 -6.97 10.07 -25.41
N ILE A 45 -6.19 9.28 -24.67
CA ILE A 45 -5.86 9.55 -23.27
C ILE A 45 -4.42 10.08 -23.23
N ARG A 46 -4.22 11.32 -22.78
CA ARG A 46 -2.86 11.82 -22.53
C ARG A 46 -2.29 11.01 -21.36
N PRO A 47 -1.26 10.18 -21.55
CA PRO A 47 -0.69 9.39 -20.47
C PRO A 47 -0.24 10.35 -19.35
N PHE A 48 -0.54 10.03 -18.07
CA PHE A 48 0.02 10.75 -16.93
C PHE A 48 1.54 10.50 -16.90
N VAL A 49 2.30 11.28 -17.65
CA VAL A 49 3.76 11.15 -17.69
C VAL A 49 4.31 12.21 -16.76
N VAL A 50 4.88 11.76 -15.64
CA VAL A 50 5.69 12.62 -14.76
C VAL A 50 6.96 13.01 -15.52
N LYS A 51 6.87 14.07 -16.34
CA LYS A 51 7.99 14.63 -17.10
C LYS A 51 8.64 15.78 -16.32
N ARG A 52 9.10 15.53 -15.10
CA ARG A 52 9.99 16.48 -14.40
C ARG A 52 11.16 15.76 -13.74
N ASN A 53 12.27 16.47 -13.59
CA ASN A 53 13.28 16.08 -12.60
C ASN A 53 12.59 16.13 -11.23
N PHE A 54 12.60 15.01 -10.54
CA PHE A 54 12.05 14.93 -9.19
C PHE A 54 13.21 15.09 -8.22
N SER A 55 13.21 16.20 -7.48
CA SER A 55 14.24 16.52 -6.50
C SER A 55 13.55 17.01 -5.24
N GLU A 56 13.14 16.08 -4.40
CA GLU A 56 12.32 16.35 -3.22
C GLU A 56 12.97 15.76 -1.97
N THR A 57 12.63 16.36 -0.84
CA THR A 57 12.97 15.82 0.48
C THR A 57 11.72 15.20 1.08
N ILE A 58 11.78 13.90 1.37
CA ILE A 58 10.70 13.17 2.05
C ILE A 58 11.11 12.86 3.49
N GLY A 59 10.15 12.86 4.40
CA GLY A 59 10.39 12.48 5.79
C GLY A 59 10.39 10.98 6.00
N TYR A 60 11.05 10.51 7.05
CA TYR A 60 10.83 9.17 7.57
C TYR A 60 10.70 9.16 9.09
N VAL A 61 9.90 8.22 9.55
CA VAL A 61 9.86 7.76 10.94
C VAL A 61 10.12 6.25 10.91
N THR A 62 11.08 5.78 11.69
CA THR A 62 11.37 4.34 11.78
C THR A 62 11.58 3.92 13.21
N ASP A 63 11.02 2.79 13.61
CA ASP A 63 11.25 2.21 14.94
C ASP A 63 12.31 1.10 14.92
N ARG A 64 13.03 0.99 13.81
CA ARG A 64 14.13 0.07 13.62
C ARG A 64 15.38 0.52 14.36
N LYS A 65 16.15 -0.45 14.81
CA LYS A 65 17.45 -0.26 15.44
C LYS A 65 18.43 0.31 14.43
N ALA A 66 19.14 1.38 14.81
CA ALA A 66 20.17 1.98 13.99
C ALA A 66 21.26 0.95 13.65
N GLY A 67 21.66 0.93 12.38
CA GLY A 67 22.74 0.11 11.85
C GLY A 67 24.02 0.92 11.59
N PRO A 68 25.09 0.26 11.11
CA PRO A 68 26.29 0.95 10.68
C PRO A 68 26.01 1.86 9.48
N ALA A 69 26.59 3.05 9.44
CA ALA A 69 26.43 3.95 8.31
C ALA A 69 26.91 3.28 7.00
N LEU A 70 26.19 3.54 5.90
CA LEU A 70 26.47 3.01 4.57
C LEU A 70 26.67 4.17 3.62
N ASP A 71 27.87 4.31 3.04
CA ASP A 71 28.22 5.38 2.11
C ASP A 71 27.89 6.80 2.62
N GLY A 72 28.12 7.04 3.91
CA GLY A 72 27.83 8.32 4.58
C GLY A 72 26.35 8.53 4.97
N ASN A 73 25.46 7.59 4.66
CA ASN A 73 24.06 7.61 5.06
C ASN A 73 23.83 6.83 6.35
N VAL A 74 22.84 7.25 7.14
CA VAL A 74 22.35 6.42 8.25
C VAL A 74 21.66 5.16 7.70
N SER A 75 21.76 4.07 8.43
CA SER A 75 21.08 2.82 8.10
C SER A 75 20.31 2.28 9.29
N TYR A 76 19.37 1.37 9.03
CA TYR A 76 18.54 0.75 10.05
C TYR A 76 18.40 -0.74 9.76
N LEU A 77 18.40 -1.55 10.82
CA LEU A 77 18.36 -3.01 10.79
C LEU A 77 16.93 -3.55 10.91
N GLY A 78 16.73 -4.84 10.68
CA GLY A 78 15.44 -5.52 10.88
C GLY A 78 15.04 -5.77 12.36
N GLU A 79 15.68 -5.11 13.32
CA GLU A 79 15.44 -5.27 14.76
C GLU A 79 14.72 -4.04 15.31
N TYR A 80 13.88 -4.20 16.33
CA TYR A 80 13.16 -3.10 16.97
C TYR A 80 14.06 -2.33 17.92
N ALA A 81 13.99 -0.99 17.89
CA ALA A 81 14.82 -0.12 18.71
C ALA A 81 14.21 0.23 20.07
N GLY A 82 12.92 0.00 20.27
CA GLY A 82 12.17 0.46 21.46
C GLY A 82 11.65 1.90 21.37
N GLN A 83 12.17 2.70 20.44
CA GLN A 83 11.81 4.11 20.24
C GLN A 83 11.97 4.51 18.78
N PRO A 84 11.19 5.49 18.28
CA PRO A 84 11.30 5.93 16.90
C PRO A 84 12.54 6.81 16.69
N SER A 85 13.11 6.71 15.50
CA SER A 85 14.06 7.63 14.91
C SER A 85 13.39 8.42 13.80
N TYR A 86 13.81 9.67 13.63
CA TYR A 86 13.25 10.60 12.65
C TYR A 86 14.33 11.05 11.69
N GLY A 87 13.97 11.38 10.46
CA GLY A 87 14.95 11.82 9.50
C GLY A 87 14.37 12.25 8.17
N LEU A 88 15.28 12.59 7.27
CA LEU A 88 14.99 13.07 5.93
C LEU A 88 15.71 12.21 4.89
N ILE A 89 15.02 11.98 3.79
CA ILE A 89 15.58 11.34 2.60
C ILE A 89 15.56 12.36 1.47
N THR A 90 16.73 12.68 0.93
CA THR A 90 16.86 13.47 -0.30
C THR A 90 16.78 12.54 -1.50
N VAL A 91 15.77 12.75 -2.34
CA VAL A 91 15.50 11.93 -3.52
C VAL A 91 15.79 12.73 -4.77
N GLN A 92 16.50 12.13 -5.74
CA GLN A 92 16.72 12.70 -7.05
C GLN A 92 16.48 11.67 -8.16
N VAL A 93 15.36 11.80 -8.88
CA VAL A 93 15.01 10.90 -9.98
C VAL A 93 15.10 11.65 -11.32
N PRO A 94 15.83 11.11 -12.31
CA PRO A 94 15.88 11.70 -13.65
C PRO A 94 14.51 11.75 -14.32
N GLN A 95 14.28 12.80 -15.12
CA GLN A 95 13.01 13.00 -15.85
C GLN A 95 12.56 11.79 -16.70
N HIS A 96 13.51 11.01 -17.23
CA HIS A 96 13.22 9.88 -18.12
C HIS A 96 12.91 8.55 -17.42
N HIS A 97 12.90 8.53 -16.08
CA HIS A 97 12.56 7.31 -15.34
C HIS A 97 11.12 6.85 -15.62
N PRO A 98 10.86 5.60 -16.04
CA PRO A 98 9.50 5.13 -16.28
C PRO A 98 8.67 5.07 -14.99
N VAL A 99 7.41 5.52 -15.02
CA VAL A 99 6.45 5.35 -13.91
C VAL A 99 6.28 3.86 -13.59
N GLY A 100 6.33 3.49 -12.32
CA GLY A 100 6.19 2.10 -11.87
C GLY A 100 7.39 1.18 -12.17
N ALA A 101 8.48 1.69 -12.76
CA ALA A 101 9.76 0.99 -12.79
C ALA A 101 10.48 1.23 -11.47
N PRO A 102 11.09 0.21 -10.83
CA PRO A 102 11.82 0.39 -9.57
C PRO A 102 12.89 1.48 -9.68
N LEU A 103 12.99 2.37 -8.68
CA LEU A 103 14.11 3.31 -8.57
C LEU A 103 15.43 2.56 -8.42
N ASP A 104 16.48 3.11 -9.03
CA ASP A 104 17.85 2.68 -8.74
C ASP A 104 18.29 3.19 -7.36
N ALA A 105 19.33 2.57 -6.79
CA ALA A 105 19.87 2.99 -5.50
C ALA A 105 20.45 4.42 -5.53
N THR A 106 20.82 4.93 -6.71
CA THR A 106 21.38 6.27 -6.87
C THR A 106 20.32 7.36 -6.76
N ALA A 107 19.03 7.02 -6.90
CA ALA A 107 17.93 7.94 -6.71
C ALA A 107 17.83 8.44 -5.27
N ILE A 108 18.31 7.66 -4.30
CA ILE A 108 18.43 8.08 -2.91
C ILE A 108 19.80 8.74 -2.74
N ARG A 109 19.81 10.07 -2.64
CA ARG A 109 21.07 10.85 -2.55
C ARG A 109 21.60 10.97 -1.15
N LYS A 110 20.71 11.10 -0.18
CA LYS A 110 21.05 11.27 1.22
C LYS A 110 19.96 10.70 2.11
N VAL A 111 20.35 10.00 3.16
CA VAL A 111 19.49 9.64 4.29
C VAL A 111 20.16 10.16 5.55
N GLU A 112 19.47 11.05 6.25
CA GLU A 112 19.98 11.65 7.48
C GLU A 112 18.98 11.53 8.62
N SER A 113 19.49 11.17 9.79
CA SER A 113 18.73 11.20 11.03
C SER A 113 18.75 12.63 11.58
N ILE A 114 17.58 13.14 11.99
CA ILE A 114 17.43 14.45 12.61
C ILE A 114 16.70 14.34 13.95
N PRO A 115 16.93 15.26 14.91
CA PRO A 115 16.18 15.29 16.16
C PRO A 115 14.68 15.51 15.94
N TYR A 116 13.85 14.95 16.81
CA TYR A 116 12.38 15.08 16.75
C TYR A 116 11.89 16.53 16.57
N PRO A 117 12.40 17.55 17.31
CA PRO A 117 11.95 18.94 17.10
C PRO A 117 12.20 19.46 15.68
N ALA A 118 13.29 19.04 15.04
CA ALA A 118 13.59 19.42 13.65
C ALA A 118 12.65 18.70 12.67
N PHE A 119 12.33 17.43 12.95
CA PHE A 119 11.36 16.67 12.15
C PHE A 119 9.94 17.25 12.24
N LEU A 120 9.48 17.56 13.46
CA LEU A 120 8.19 18.22 13.67
C LEU A 120 8.12 19.56 12.93
N LYS A 121 9.19 20.37 13.03
CA LYS A 121 9.30 21.62 12.28
C LYS A 121 9.25 21.40 10.77
N PHE A 122 9.94 20.39 10.25
CA PHE A 122 9.88 20.03 8.83
C PHE A 122 8.44 19.72 8.37
N LEU A 123 7.64 19.03 9.20
CA LEU A 123 6.23 18.79 8.90
C LEU A 123 5.39 20.08 8.95
N GLN A 124 5.58 20.90 9.97
CA GLN A 124 4.86 22.16 10.18
C GLN A 124 5.13 23.20 9.08
N ASP A 125 6.39 23.32 8.64
CA ASP A 125 6.79 24.24 7.58
C ASP A 125 6.10 23.89 6.23
N GLN A 126 5.54 22.69 6.10
CA GLN A 126 4.80 22.22 4.92
C GLN A 126 3.30 21.96 5.19
N ALA A 127 2.76 22.39 6.34
CA ALA A 127 1.38 22.11 6.74
C ALA A 127 0.31 22.69 5.78
N ALA A 128 0.68 23.67 4.95
CA ALA A 128 -0.21 24.19 3.90
C ALA A 128 -0.50 23.18 2.78
N LYS A 129 0.25 22.07 2.71
CA LYS A 129 0.10 21.00 1.72
C LYS A 129 -0.58 19.77 2.34
N PRO A 130 -1.15 18.86 1.53
CA PRO A 130 -1.51 17.53 1.99
C PRO A 130 -0.29 16.79 2.55
N LEU A 131 -0.48 16.02 3.62
CA LEU A 131 0.50 15.09 4.14
C LEU A 131 0.13 13.67 3.73
N VAL A 132 1.01 13.03 2.95
CA VAL A 132 0.90 11.62 2.56
C VAL A 132 1.82 10.77 3.41
N ILE A 133 1.25 9.80 4.12
CA ILE A 133 1.96 8.84 4.95
C ILE A 133 1.95 7.48 4.24
N TRP A 134 3.12 7.02 3.81
CA TRP A 134 3.30 5.69 3.26
C TRP A 134 3.66 4.69 4.36
N ILE A 135 2.96 3.54 4.37
CA ILE A 135 3.19 2.44 5.32
C ILE A 135 3.37 1.15 4.52
N HIS A 136 4.58 0.61 4.55
CA HIS A 136 4.92 -0.59 3.79
C HIS A 136 4.33 -1.88 4.40
N GLY A 137 4.31 -2.94 3.60
CA GLY A 137 3.90 -4.29 4.02
C GLY A 137 5.02 -5.13 4.65
N TYR A 138 4.79 -6.44 4.72
CA TYR A 138 5.73 -7.42 5.28
C TYR A 138 7.05 -7.52 4.51
N ARG A 139 8.13 -7.86 5.22
CA ARG A 139 9.44 -8.25 4.67
C ARG A 139 10.04 -7.17 3.76
N LEU A 140 10.15 -5.96 4.29
CA LEU A 140 10.85 -4.88 3.61
C LEU A 140 11.96 -4.33 4.50
N SER A 141 13.13 -4.06 3.92
CA SER A 141 14.21 -3.36 4.61
C SER A 141 13.93 -1.87 4.67
N PHE A 142 14.61 -1.14 5.56
CA PHE A 142 14.52 0.32 5.61
C PHE A 142 14.85 0.96 4.24
N LEU A 143 15.87 0.45 3.55
CA LEU A 143 16.26 0.93 2.22
C LEU A 143 15.15 0.65 1.18
N GLY A 144 14.55 -0.54 1.22
CA GLY A 144 13.44 -0.89 0.32
C GLY A 144 12.20 -0.04 0.57
N SER A 145 11.88 0.22 1.84
CA SER A 145 10.79 1.09 2.28
C SER A 145 10.99 2.52 1.80
N THR A 146 12.20 3.05 1.99
CA THR A 146 12.63 4.35 1.49
C THR A 146 12.51 4.44 -0.04
N ALA A 147 12.98 3.42 -0.77
CA ALA A 147 12.90 3.39 -2.22
C ALA A 147 11.46 3.37 -2.74
N TYR A 148 10.53 2.64 -2.10
CA TYR A 148 9.12 2.68 -2.48
C TYR A 148 8.45 3.99 -2.10
N CYS A 149 8.76 4.57 -0.95
CA CYS A 149 8.24 5.90 -0.61
C CYS A 149 8.69 6.95 -1.63
N ALA A 150 9.97 6.93 -2.00
CA ALA A 150 10.52 7.80 -3.05
C ALA A 150 9.85 7.55 -4.41
N GLN A 151 9.61 6.30 -4.79
CA GLN A 151 8.87 5.94 -6.00
C GLN A 151 7.45 6.51 -5.96
N ILE A 152 6.74 6.36 -4.84
CA ILE A 152 5.37 6.82 -4.66
C ILE A 152 5.30 8.34 -4.70
N ALA A 153 6.18 9.04 -3.98
CA ALA A 153 6.25 10.49 -4.00
C ALA A 153 6.46 11.03 -5.43
N ARG A 154 7.37 10.39 -6.17
CA ARG A 154 7.63 10.72 -7.56
C ARG A 154 6.46 10.42 -8.47
N ASP A 155 5.89 9.22 -8.38
CA ASP A 155 4.87 8.73 -9.30
C ASP A 155 3.49 9.31 -9.02
N LEU A 156 3.16 9.66 -7.77
CA LEU A 156 1.97 10.46 -7.45
C LEU A 156 2.08 11.84 -8.06
N ASN A 157 3.27 12.45 -8.02
CA ASN A 157 3.53 13.75 -8.64
C ASN A 157 2.52 14.86 -8.24
N ILE A 158 2.14 14.86 -6.97
CA ILE A 158 1.31 15.88 -6.34
C ILE A 158 2.19 16.82 -5.50
N ASP A 159 1.73 18.05 -5.28
CA ASP A 159 2.37 18.97 -4.33
C ASP A 159 1.96 18.61 -2.89
N ALA A 160 2.58 17.56 -2.36
CA ALA A 160 2.31 17.05 -1.01
C ALA A 160 3.62 16.85 -0.24
N ASN A 161 3.54 17.01 1.07
CA ASN A 161 4.59 16.52 1.96
C ASN A 161 4.45 15.00 2.07
N VAL A 162 5.53 14.24 1.87
CA VAL A 162 5.48 12.77 1.90
C VAL A 162 6.39 12.25 3.01
N VAL A 163 5.84 11.34 3.82
CA VAL A 163 6.54 10.69 4.92
C VAL A 163 6.37 9.18 4.80
N THR A 164 7.42 8.41 5.02
CA THR A 164 7.30 6.96 5.26
C THR A 164 7.29 6.67 6.76
N PHE A 165 6.32 5.88 7.21
CA PHE A 165 6.41 5.21 8.50
C PHE A 165 6.92 3.79 8.26
N ASP A 166 8.19 3.60 8.58
CA ASP A 166 8.93 2.36 8.40
C ASP A 166 8.94 1.56 9.71
N TRP A 167 8.01 0.62 9.83
CA TRP A 167 7.92 -0.24 11.00
C TRP A 167 8.89 -1.41 10.88
N THR A 168 9.28 -1.98 12.02
CA THR A 168 10.22 -3.10 12.09
C THR A 168 9.60 -4.39 11.54
N SER A 169 9.61 -4.54 10.21
CA SER A 169 9.38 -5.82 9.54
C SER A 169 10.73 -6.51 9.32
N SER A 170 10.79 -7.79 9.65
CA SER A 170 12.07 -8.41 10.01
C SER A 170 12.87 -9.00 8.84
N GLU A 171 12.68 -8.43 7.65
CA GLU A 171 13.38 -8.70 6.38
C GLU A 171 13.45 -10.18 5.94
N SER A 172 12.85 -11.10 6.70
CA SER A 172 13.04 -12.54 6.60
C SER A 172 11.76 -13.23 6.20
N VAL A 173 11.85 -14.22 5.30
CA VAL A 173 10.71 -15.04 4.87
C VAL A 173 10.08 -15.81 6.04
N LEU A 174 10.90 -16.27 7.01
CA LEU A 174 10.44 -16.97 8.21
C LEU A 174 10.04 -16.01 9.35
N GLY A 175 10.09 -14.72 9.10
CA GLY A 175 9.85 -13.66 10.08
C GLY A 175 8.38 -13.39 10.35
N TYR A 176 7.44 -14.01 9.62
CA TYR A 176 6.03 -13.60 9.63
C TYR A 176 5.44 -13.62 11.04
N THR A 177 5.60 -14.71 11.79
CA THR A 177 5.14 -14.80 13.19
C THR A 177 5.82 -13.78 14.09
N ARG A 178 7.10 -13.49 13.88
CA ARG A 178 7.82 -12.46 14.65
C ARG A 178 7.31 -11.06 14.34
N ASP A 179 7.05 -10.75 13.07
CA ASP A 179 6.49 -9.46 12.67
C ASP A 179 5.10 -9.26 13.27
N LEU A 180 4.29 -10.33 13.32
CA LEU A 180 3.01 -10.33 14.03
C LEU A 180 3.15 -10.05 15.54
N LEU A 181 4.23 -10.52 16.18
CA LEU A 181 4.49 -10.25 17.60
C LEU A 181 5.02 -8.82 17.84
N GLN A 182 5.65 -8.21 16.83
CA GLN A 182 6.21 -6.86 16.89
C GLN A 182 5.17 -5.77 16.60
N LEU A 183 4.13 -6.11 15.82
CA LEU A 183 3.04 -5.24 15.42
C LEU A 183 2.49 -4.35 16.55
N PRO A 184 2.16 -4.85 17.75
CA PRO A 184 1.60 -4.03 18.83
C PRO A 184 2.54 -2.91 19.30
N GLU A 185 3.84 -3.18 19.38
CA GLU A 185 4.83 -2.19 19.83
C GLU A 185 5.04 -1.09 18.79
N SER A 186 5.18 -1.48 17.51
CA SER A 186 5.24 -0.52 16.41
C SER A 186 3.98 0.34 16.31
N THR A 187 2.80 -0.24 16.61
CA THR A 187 1.50 0.45 16.51
C THR A 187 1.45 1.67 17.41
N LYS A 188 2.03 1.60 18.61
CA LYS A 188 2.09 2.73 19.55
C LYS A 188 2.79 3.95 18.93
N HIS A 189 3.87 3.72 18.19
CA HIS A 189 4.60 4.81 17.52
C HIS A 189 3.82 5.44 16.38
N LEU A 190 3.01 4.66 15.66
CA LEU A 190 2.10 5.21 14.64
C LEU A 190 0.98 6.02 15.27
N VAL A 191 0.41 5.56 16.39
CA VAL A 191 -0.62 6.29 17.15
C VAL A 191 -0.08 7.66 17.57
N GLU A 192 1.10 7.71 18.19
CA GLU A 192 1.72 8.97 18.62
C GLU A 192 2.05 9.89 17.44
N LEU A 193 2.53 9.34 16.32
CA LEU A 193 2.76 10.12 15.11
C LEU A 193 1.45 10.74 14.58
N LEU A 194 0.37 9.96 14.51
CA LEU A 194 -0.93 10.45 14.03
C LEU A 194 -1.54 11.49 14.99
N LYS A 195 -1.38 11.33 16.30
CA LYS A 195 -1.76 12.34 17.31
C LYS A 195 -0.98 13.64 17.10
N THR A 196 0.34 13.54 16.95
CA THR A 196 1.23 14.69 16.68
C THR A 196 0.81 15.42 15.40
N ILE A 197 0.56 14.66 14.32
CA ILE A 197 0.13 15.23 13.04
C ILE A 197 -1.20 15.98 13.20
N ASN A 198 -2.17 15.39 13.89
CA ASN A 198 -3.48 15.99 14.09
C ASN A 198 -3.44 17.21 15.02
N ASN A 199 -2.66 17.16 16.10
CA ASN A 199 -2.71 18.15 17.18
C ASN A 199 -1.69 19.28 16.99
N GLU A 200 -0.54 19.01 16.36
CA GLU A 200 0.59 19.94 16.28
C GLU A 200 0.97 20.34 14.85
N VAL A 201 0.90 19.42 13.88
CA VAL A 201 1.22 19.73 12.47
C VAL A 201 0.04 20.38 11.76
N LYS A 202 -1.15 19.79 11.89
CA LYS A 202 -2.41 20.23 11.25
C LYS A 202 -2.25 20.49 9.74
N PRO A 203 -1.84 19.48 8.96
CA PRO A 203 -1.69 19.64 7.52
C PRO A 203 -3.06 19.89 6.86
N GLN A 204 -3.06 20.40 5.63
CA GLN A 204 -4.29 20.66 4.85
C GLN A 204 -5.18 19.41 4.74
N LYS A 205 -4.54 18.24 4.56
CA LYS A 205 -5.18 16.91 4.51
C LYS A 205 -4.23 15.87 5.09
N ILE A 206 -4.77 14.80 5.67
CA ILE A 206 -4.02 13.62 6.09
C ILE A 206 -4.44 12.43 5.21
N VAL A 207 -3.49 11.94 4.41
CA VAL A 207 -3.67 10.79 3.53
C VAL A 207 -2.76 9.66 4.00
N VAL A 208 -3.34 8.50 4.29
CA VAL A 208 -2.57 7.30 4.65
C VAL A 208 -2.65 6.29 3.52
N ILE A 209 -1.51 5.87 3.00
CA ILE A 209 -1.40 4.83 1.98
C ILE A 209 -0.66 3.66 2.60
N ALA A 210 -1.34 2.52 2.73
CA ALA A 210 -0.81 1.32 3.34
C ALA A 210 -0.85 0.13 2.39
N HIS A 211 0.15 -0.75 2.51
CA HIS A 211 0.29 -1.94 1.68
C HIS A 211 0.29 -3.22 2.51
N SER A 212 -0.46 -4.25 2.07
CA SER A 212 -0.39 -5.60 2.64
C SER A 212 -0.60 -5.62 4.16
N LEU A 213 0.34 -6.15 4.95
CA LEU A 213 0.27 -6.13 6.42
C LEU A 213 0.26 -4.71 7.01
N GLY A 214 0.78 -3.71 6.30
CA GLY A 214 0.68 -2.30 6.69
C GLY A 214 -0.77 -1.83 6.79
N CYS A 215 -1.70 -2.42 6.05
CA CYS A 215 -3.13 -2.10 6.18
C CYS A 215 -3.68 -2.52 7.54
N ARG A 216 -3.30 -3.71 8.03
CA ARG A 216 -3.68 -4.19 9.37
C ARG A 216 -3.08 -3.31 10.45
N PHE A 217 -1.84 -2.87 10.23
CA PHE A 217 -1.15 -1.93 11.10
C PHE A 217 -1.90 -0.58 11.26
N VAL A 218 -2.42 -0.03 10.15
CA VAL A 218 -3.29 1.16 10.19
C VAL A 218 -4.58 0.89 10.97
N CYS A 219 -5.24 -0.24 10.73
CA CYS A 219 -6.45 -0.62 11.46
C CYS A 219 -6.22 -0.68 12.99
N LEU A 220 -5.12 -1.29 13.43
CA LEU A 220 -4.76 -1.36 14.85
C LEU A 220 -4.47 0.03 15.46
N ALA A 221 -3.82 0.92 14.71
CA ALA A 221 -3.60 2.29 15.15
C ALA A 221 -4.91 3.06 15.28
N LEU A 222 -5.82 2.92 14.31
CA LEU A 222 -7.16 3.52 14.35
C LEU A 222 -7.99 3.01 15.53
N GLN A 223 -7.86 1.73 15.89
CA GLN A 223 -8.50 1.18 17.08
C GLN A 223 -8.02 1.85 18.37
N GLN A 224 -6.70 2.03 18.53
CA GLN A 224 -6.16 2.72 19.70
C GLN A 224 -6.55 4.20 19.72
N LEU A 225 -6.50 4.88 18.57
CA LEU A 225 -6.92 6.28 18.43
C LEU A 225 -8.41 6.47 18.71
N HIS A 226 -9.26 5.53 18.30
CA HIS A 226 -10.69 5.61 18.53
C HIS A 226 -11.03 5.53 20.03
N ALA A 227 -10.26 4.73 20.77
CA ALA A 227 -10.39 4.60 22.22
C ALA A 227 -9.77 5.78 22.99
N ASP A 228 -8.87 6.55 22.38
CA ASP A 228 -8.16 7.67 23.00
C ASP A 228 -9.00 8.97 22.98
N PRO A 229 -9.37 9.53 24.15
CA PRO A 229 -10.07 10.81 24.22
C PRO A 229 -9.33 11.98 23.57
N GLU A 230 -8.00 11.96 23.54
CA GLU A 230 -7.17 13.01 22.95
C GLU A 230 -7.16 12.99 21.41
N ALA A 231 -7.62 11.89 20.80
CA ALA A 231 -7.69 11.71 19.36
C ALA A 231 -9.12 11.83 18.78
N ARG A 232 -10.10 12.24 19.58
CA ARG A 232 -11.52 12.33 19.15
C ARG A 232 -11.76 13.27 17.98
N ASN A 233 -10.94 14.30 17.82
CA ASN A 233 -11.01 15.25 16.69
C ASN A 233 -10.21 14.78 15.47
N LEU A 234 -9.45 13.68 15.57
CA LEU A 234 -8.65 13.17 14.48
C LEU A 234 -9.55 12.65 13.37
N LYS A 235 -9.28 13.13 12.16
CA LYS A 235 -9.90 12.65 10.92
C LYS A 235 -8.83 12.46 9.86
N LEU A 236 -8.77 11.25 9.32
CA LEU A 236 -8.00 10.96 8.12
C LEU A 236 -8.89 11.24 6.91
N ASP A 237 -8.45 12.12 6.02
CA ASP A 237 -9.20 12.49 4.82
C ASP A 237 -9.33 11.30 3.87
N GLN A 238 -8.24 10.56 3.69
CA GLN A 238 -8.17 9.42 2.80
C GLN A 238 -7.33 8.33 3.46
N VAL A 239 -7.88 7.11 3.52
CA VAL A 239 -7.10 5.90 3.78
C VAL A 239 -7.15 5.03 2.54
N VAL A 240 -5.98 4.56 2.12
CA VAL A 240 -5.78 3.76 0.92
C VAL A 240 -5.17 2.44 1.32
N PHE A 241 -5.89 1.35 1.06
CA PHE A 241 -5.40 0.00 1.26
C PHE A 241 -5.06 -0.64 -0.07
N LEU A 242 -3.80 -1.03 -0.23
CA LEU A 242 -3.29 -1.70 -1.42
C LEU A 242 -3.02 -3.16 -1.08
N ALA A 243 -3.73 -4.07 -1.74
CA ALA A 243 -3.63 -5.51 -1.51
C ALA A 243 -3.66 -5.85 0.01
N PRO A 244 -4.69 -5.39 0.76
CA PRO A 244 -4.69 -5.46 2.21
C PRO A 244 -4.58 -6.90 2.72
N ASN A 245 -3.63 -7.13 3.63
CA ASN A 245 -3.56 -8.36 4.43
C ASN A 245 -4.15 -8.12 5.82
N VAL A 246 -5.46 -7.86 5.89
CA VAL A 246 -6.23 -7.74 7.14
C VAL A 246 -7.14 -8.95 7.23
N ASP A 247 -7.22 -9.61 8.39
CA ASP A 247 -8.13 -10.73 8.59
C ASP A 247 -9.59 -10.25 8.54
N ARG A 248 -10.43 -10.97 7.82
CA ARG A 248 -11.82 -10.58 7.55
C ARG A 248 -12.67 -10.56 8.82
N ALA A 249 -12.51 -11.56 9.68
CA ALA A 249 -13.27 -11.62 10.94
C ALA A 249 -12.79 -10.56 11.93
N GLU A 250 -11.49 -10.23 11.93
CA GLU A 250 -10.94 -9.10 12.67
C GLU A 250 -11.48 -7.77 12.14
N PHE A 251 -11.51 -7.55 10.82
CA PHE A 251 -12.05 -6.33 10.22
C PHE A 251 -13.52 -6.09 10.59
N ASP A 252 -14.34 -7.13 10.52
CA ASP A 252 -15.77 -7.07 10.88
C ASP A 252 -16.00 -6.75 12.35
N ARG A 253 -15.21 -7.37 13.22
CA ARG A 253 -15.42 -7.30 14.67
C ARG A 253 -14.81 -6.05 15.29
N ASP A 254 -13.62 -5.65 14.83
CA ASP A 254 -12.71 -4.80 15.62
C ASP A 254 -12.32 -3.47 14.96
N PHE A 255 -12.56 -3.28 13.65
CA PHE A 255 -12.04 -2.12 12.91
C PHE A 255 -13.11 -1.28 12.20
N LYS A 256 -14.33 -1.79 12.06
CA LYS A 256 -15.40 -1.11 11.35
C LYS A 256 -15.78 0.23 11.99
N SER A 257 -16.04 0.23 13.30
CA SER A 257 -16.43 1.44 14.05
C SER A 257 -15.35 2.51 14.00
N GLU A 258 -14.10 2.08 14.04
CA GLU A 258 -12.89 2.89 14.08
C GLU A 258 -12.69 3.59 12.74
N LEU A 259 -12.79 2.83 11.64
CA LEU A 259 -12.74 3.36 10.27
C LEU A 259 -13.91 4.31 10.03
N GLU A 260 -15.13 3.95 10.44
CA GLU A 260 -16.29 4.83 10.32
C GLU A 260 -16.10 6.13 11.12
N ALA A 261 -15.54 6.05 12.32
CA ALA A 261 -15.36 7.18 13.21
C ALA A 261 -14.18 8.08 12.86
N LEU A 262 -13.10 7.56 12.25
CA LEU A 262 -11.86 8.33 12.06
C LEU A 262 -11.49 8.57 10.59
N VAL A 263 -12.15 7.90 9.64
CA VAL A 263 -11.83 8.00 8.21
C VAL A 263 -12.99 8.59 7.42
N ASN A 264 -12.68 9.61 6.61
CA ASN A 264 -13.66 10.25 5.72
C ASN A 264 -13.93 9.37 4.49
N ARG A 265 -12.89 8.82 3.86
CA ARG A 265 -13.00 7.91 2.72
C ARG A 265 -11.94 6.80 2.78
N LEU A 266 -12.37 5.56 2.55
CA LEU A 266 -11.50 4.39 2.43
C LEU A 266 -11.52 3.90 0.99
N THR A 267 -10.37 3.86 0.31
CA THR A 267 -10.24 3.22 -1.00
C THR A 267 -9.44 1.94 -0.86
N ILE A 268 -9.99 0.83 -1.33
CA ILE A 268 -9.35 -0.50 -1.26
C ILE A 268 -9.05 -0.97 -2.67
N TYR A 269 -7.79 -1.23 -2.98
CA TYR A 269 -7.36 -1.84 -4.23
C TYR A 269 -7.09 -3.32 -4.01
N VAL A 270 -7.74 -4.16 -4.80
CA VAL A 270 -7.62 -5.61 -4.74
C VAL A 270 -7.28 -6.19 -6.11
N ALA A 271 -6.69 -7.38 -6.11
CA ALA A 271 -6.53 -8.19 -7.30
C ALA A 271 -6.90 -9.63 -6.95
N SER A 272 -7.85 -10.20 -7.69
CA SER A 272 -8.37 -11.55 -7.53
C SER A 272 -7.28 -12.62 -7.68
N ASP A 273 -6.23 -12.32 -8.44
CA ASP A 273 -5.07 -13.17 -8.69
C ASP A 273 -3.81 -12.77 -7.88
N ASP A 274 -3.98 -12.15 -6.70
CA ASP A 274 -2.88 -11.87 -5.77
C ASP A 274 -2.30 -13.17 -5.16
N ASN A 275 -1.30 -13.71 -5.85
CA ASN A 275 -0.62 -14.94 -5.45
C ASN A 275 0.07 -14.86 -4.08
N ILE A 276 0.44 -13.68 -3.60
CA ILE A 276 1.10 -13.54 -2.29
C ILE A 276 0.09 -13.66 -1.17
N LEU A 277 -1.07 -13.02 -1.29
CA LEU A 277 -2.16 -13.20 -0.34
C LEU A 277 -2.69 -14.64 -0.38
N LEU A 278 -2.83 -15.24 -1.56
CA LEU A 278 -3.20 -16.66 -1.70
C LEU A 278 -2.19 -17.59 -1.02
N LEU A 279 -0.89 -17.32 -1.16
CA LEU A 279 0.14 -18.07 -0.45
C LEU A 279 0.03 -17.89 1.07
N GLY A 280 -0.32 -16.68 1.54
CA GLY A 280 -0.63 -16.41 2.94
C GLY A 280 -1.79 -17.28 3.45
N LYS A 281 -2.89 -17.33 2.69
CA LYS A 281 -4.05 -18.19 2.98
C LYS A 281 -3.64 -19.66 3.06
N LEU A 282 -2.82 -20.14 2.12
CA LEU A 282 -2.35 -21.53 2.11
C LEU A 282 -1.41 -21.89 3.27
N LEU A 283 -0.43 -21.02 3.58
CA LEU A 283 0.61 -21.33 4.56
C LEU A 283 0.22 -21.01 6.00
N TYR A 284 -0.63 -20.02 6.19
CA TYR A 284 -0.93 -19.44 7.50
C TYR A 284 -2.44 -19.37 7.79
N ASN A 285 -3.28 -19.90 6.89
CA ASN A 285 -4.74 -19.89 7.01
C ASN A 285 -5.32 -18.47 7.24
N THR A 286 -4.69 -17.46 6.63
CA THR A 286 -5.19 -16.08 6.71
C THR A 286 -6.38 -15.91 5.79
N ASP A 287 -7.52 -15.48 6.32
CA ASP A 287 -8.69 -15.13 5.52
C ASP A 287 -8.75 -13.62 5.30
N SER A 288 -8.00 -13.15 4.31
CA SER A 288 -7.80 -11.72 4.16
C SER A 288 -8.90 -11.03 3.37
N ILE A 289 -9.26 -9.80 3.79
CA ILE A 289 -10.17 -8.91 3.04
C ILE A 289 -9.64 -8.59 1.63
N GLY A 290 -8.32 -8.66 1.40
CA GLY A 290 -7.72 -8.46 0.07
C GLY A 290 -7.96 -9.59 -0.93
N LEU A 291 -8.54 -10.72 -0.49
CA LEU A 291 -8.86 -11.88 -1.32
C LEU A 291 -10.38 -11.99 -1.59
N PRO A 292 -10.78 -12.68 -2.67
CA PRO A 292 -12.17 -13.08 -2.87
C PRO A 292 -12.70 -13.97 -1.74
N GLU A 293 -14.00 -13.86 -1.45
CA GLU A 293 -14.70 -14.64 -0.40
C GLU A 293 -14.81 -16.12 -0.77
N GLU A 294 -15.31 -16.42 -1.98
CA GLU A 294 -15.27 -17.76 -2.59
C GLU A 294 -14.36 -17.73 -3.84
N PHE A 295 -13.82 -18.87 -4.27
CA PHE A 295 -13.13 -18.98 -5.56
C PHE A 295 -13.97 -19.85 -6.50
N SER A 296 -14.46 -19.31 -7.61
CA SER A 296 -15.24 -20.00 -8.63
C SER A 296 -14.57 -19.86 -10.00
N ALA A 297 -14.05 -20.99 -10.51
CA ALA A 297 -13.49 -21.07 -11.85
C ALA A 297 -14.51 -20.79 -12.97
N ASP A 298 -15.81 -20.91 -12.67
CA ASP A 298 -16.90 -20.81 -13.64
C ASP A 298 -17.39 -19.38 -13.85
N THR A 299 -17.21 -18.50 -12.87
CA THR A 299 -17.77 -17.13 -12.91
C THR A 299 -16.73 -16.08 -13.29
N ASN A 300 -15.43 -16.32 -13.07
CA ASN A 300 -14.39 -15.27 -13.10
C ASN A 300 -14.78 -14.03 -12.24
N LEU A 301 -15.76 -14.16 -11.32
CA LEU A 301 -16.49 -13.04 -10.72
C LEU A 301 -16.76 -13.27 -9.23
N ASP A 302 -15.73 -13.66 -8.50
CA ASP A 302 -15.75 -13.65 -7.04
C ASP A 302 -15.54 -12.23 -6.45
N GLU A 303 -15.14 -11.28 -7.29
CA GLU A 303 -15.00 -9.83 -6.98
C GLU A 303 -16.32 -9.21 -6.47
N ILE A 304 -17.45 -9.73 -6.93
CA ILE A 304 -18.80 -9.29 -6.55
C ILE A 304 -19.09 -9.59 -5.07
N GLN A 305 -18.66 -10.76 -4.56
CA GLN A 305 -18.89 -11.13 -3.15
C GLN A 305 -18.05 -10.25 -2.22
N THR A 306 -16.78 -10.04 -2.57
CA THR A 306 -15.89 -9.12 -1.86
C THR A 306 -16.44 -7.70 -1.83
N PHE A 307 -17.05 -7.23 -2.92
CA PHE A 307 -17.74 -5.93 -2.90
C PHE A 307 -18.95 -5.93 -1.96
N LEU A 308 -19.84 -6.92 -2.06
CA LEU A 308 -21.03 -7.00 -1.19
C LEU A 308 -20.63 -7.04 0.29
N TYR A 309 -19.51 -7.69 0.59
CA TYR A 309 -18.92 -7.67 1.91
C TYR A 309 -18.59 -6.22 2.34
N TYR A 310 -17.78 -5.48 1.57
CA TYR A 310 -17.38 -4.12 1.93
C TYR A 310 -18.53 -3.11 1.98
N GLU A 311 -19.45 -3.15 1.01
CA GLU A 311 -20.62 -2.26 0.99
C GLU A 311 -21.48 -2.45 2.24
N LYS A 312 -21.65 -3.69 2.73
CA LYS A 312 -22.33 -3.97 4.00
C LYS A 312 -21.55 -3.45 5.20
N GLN A 313 -20.21 -3.48 5.14
CA GLN A 313 -19.40 -3.02 6.26
C GLN A 313 -19.43 -1.51 6.42
N LEU A 314 -19.21 -0.72 5.37
CA LEU A 314 -19.15 0.74 5.46
C LEU A 314 -19.88 1.42 4.26
N PRO A 315 -21.22 1.47 4.28
CA PRO A 315 -22.03 1.99 3.16
C PRO A 315 -21.64 3.42 2.79
N GLY A 316 -21.34 3.65 1.50
CA GLY A 316 -21.00 4.98 0.98
C GLY A 316 -19.65 5.56 1.42
N LYS A 317 -18.85 4.82 2.20
CA LYS A 317 -17.50 5.22 2.64
C LYS A 317 -16.37 4.47 1.96
N ILE A 318 -16.64 3.27 1.42
CA ILE A 318 -15.65 2.44 0.73
C ILE A 318 -15.76 2.59 -0.78
N ASP A 319 -14.64 2.90 -1.42
CA ASP A 319 -14.43 2.69 -2.85
C ASP A 319 -13.60 1.41 -3.03
N LEU A 320 -14.20 0.33 -3.55
CA LEU A 320 -13.47 -0.87 -3.95
C LEU A 320 -13.03 -0.75 -5.41
N VAL A 321 -11.73 -0.88 -5.64
CA VAL A 321 -11.10 -0.80 -6.94
C VAL A 321 -10.43 -2.13 -7.27
N ASP A 322 -10.96 -2.81 -8.28
CA ASP A 322 -10.41 -4.04 -8.82
C ASP A 322 -9.32 -3.75 -9.86
N VAL A 323 -8.16 -4.37 -9.66
CA VAL A 323 -6.96 -4.24 -10.47
C VAL A 323 -6.60 -5.56 -11.17
N SER A 324 -7.49 -6.57 -11.12
CA SER A 324 -7.28 -7.91 -11.70
C SER A 324 -7.00 -7.87 -13.20
N PHE A 325 -7.55 -6.89 -13.91
CA PHE A 325 -7.37 -6.73 -15.36
C PHE A 325 -6.06 -6.05 -15.77
N SER A 326 -5.26 -5.55 -14.82
CA SER A 326 -3.91 -5.04 -15.08
C SER A 326 -2.93 -6.17 -15.45
N LYS A 327 -1.69 -5.84 -15.82
CA LYS A 327 -0.67 -6.80 -16.28
C LYS A 327 -0.61 -8.08 -15.42
N LYS A 328 -0.60 -9.24 -16.09
CA LYS A 328 -0.39 -10.55 -15.44
C LYS A 328 1.08 -10.71 -15.02
N ASP A 329 1.37 -10.51 -13.74
CA ASP A 329 2.69 -10.75 -13.13
C ASP A 329 2.50 -11.18 -11.66
N PHE A 330 3.17 -12.29 -11.30
CA PHE A 330 3.02 -12.97 -10.00
C PHE A 330 3.28 -12.08 -8.78
N LEU A 331 4.27 -11.20 -8.86
CA LEU A 331 4.65 -10.31 -7.74
C LEU A 331 3.99 -8.94 -7.84
N ARG A 332 3.73 -8.45 -9.06
CA ARG A 332 3.14 -7.13 -9.25
C ARG A 332 1.68 -7.05 -8.82
N LYS A 333 0.92 -8.14 -8.88
CA LYS A 333 -0.45 -8.18 -8.33
C LYS A 333 -0.49 -7.94 -6.83
N HIS A 334 0.56 -8.28 -6.08
CA HIS A 334 0.67 -7.87 -4.69
C HIS A 334 1.19 -6.44 -4.53
N ARG A 335 2.01 -5.95 -5.48
CA ARG A 335 2.61 -4.61 -5.48
C ARG A 335 1.87 -3.67 -6.44
N LEU A 336 0.56 -3.57 -6.25
CA LEU A 336 -0.37 -2.80 -7.11
C LEU A 336 0.08 -1.34 -7.28
N PHE A 337 0.73 -0.75 -6.27
CA PHE A 337 1.27 0.61 -6.32
C PHE A 337 2.43 0.82 -7.32
N LEU A 338 2.96 -0.24 -7.92
CA LEU A 338 3.91 -0.16 -9.03
C LEU A 338 3.23 -0.18 -10.40
N GLU A 339 1.91 -0.37 -10.44
CA GLU A 339 1.13 -0.26 -11.66
C GLU A 339 0.78 1.21 -11.89
N ARG A 340 1.18 1.71 -13.05
CA ARG A 340 0.87 3.05 -13.51
C ARG A 340 -0.62 3.43 -13.34
N PRO A 341 -1.61 2.62 -13.77
CA PRO A 341 -3.00 3.03 -13.65
C PRO A 341 -3.48 3.15 -12.19
N VAL A 342 -2.87 2.42 -11.24
CA VAL A 342 -3.15 2.62 -9.81
C VAL A 342 -2.63 3.98 -9.37
N MET A 343 -1.39 4.34 -9.75
CA MET A 343 -0.83 5.66 -9.41
C MET A 343 -1.59 6.82 -10.06
N GLU A 344 -2.10 6.63 -11.27
CA GLU A 344 -2.98 7.60 -11.94
C GLU A 344 -4.31 7.79 -11.18
N ASP A 345 -4.92 6.71 -10.69
CA ASP A 345 -6.15 6.80 -9.89
C ASP A 345 -5.90 7.50 -8.54
N LEU A 346 -4.78 7.16 -7.88
CA LEU A 346 -4.35 7.82 -6.64
C LEU A 346 -4.09 9.32 -6.85
N PHE A 347 -3.51 9.73 -7.99
CA PHE A 347 -3.33 11.14 -8.31
C PHE A 347 -4.66 11.89 -8.27
N TRP A 348 -5.67 11.45 -9.04
CA TRP A 348 -6.98 12.13 -9.10
C TRP A 348 -7.70 12.13 -7.75
N MET A 349 -7.56 11.05 -7.00
CA MET A 349 -8.14 10.95 -5.66
C MET A 349 -7.51 11.95 -4.69
N ILE A 350 -6.18 12.09 -4.68
CA ILE A 350 -5.49 12.90 -3.67
C ILE A 350 -5.45 14.37 -4.10
N HIS A 351 -5.13 14.64 -5.37
CA HIS A 351 -4.98 15.98 -5.91
C HIS A 351 -6.33 16.71 -6.00
N ASP A 352 -7.34 16.07 -6.60
CA ASP A 352 -8.64 16.70 -6.87
C ASP A 352 -9.74 16.30 -5.89
N ASP A 353 -9.47 15.42 -4.93
CA ASP A 353 -10.45 14.86 -3.99
C ASP A 353 -11.61 14.14 -4.68
N TYR A 354 -11.35 13.58 -5.87
CA TYR A 354 -12.40 12.98 -6.67
C TYR A 354 -12.91 11.68 -6.03
N PRO A 355 -14.23 11.52 -5.81
CA PRO A 355 -14.81 10.23 -5.52
C PRO A 355 -14.59 9.30 -6.71
N ALA A 356 -14.61 7.98 -6.50
CA ALA A 356 -14.33 7.01 -7.54
C ALA A 356 -15.13 7.23 -8.85
N ALA A 357 -16.39 7.68 -8.75
CA ALA A 357 -17.24 8.00 -9.90
C ALA A 357 -16.76 9.15 -10.80
N LYS A 358 -15.82 9.98 -10.34
CA LYS A 358 -15.18 11.05 -11.12
C LYS A 358 -13.76 10.71 -11.58
N ARG A 359 -13.22 9.56 -11.16
CA ARG A 359 -11.88 9.09 -11.56
C ARG A 359 -11.96 8.31 -12.88
N HIS A 360 -10.81 8.00 -13.47
CA HIS A 360 -10.72 7.24 -14.73
C HIS A 360 -10.92 5.73 -14.53
N LEU A 361 -11.97 5.36 -13.80
CA LEU A 361 -12.32 3.99 -13.48
C LEU A 361 -13.52 3.54 -14.30
N LEU A 362 -13.52 2.27 -14.69
CA LEU A 362 -14.69 1.66 -15.29
C LEU A 362 -15.62 1.19 -14.18
N LYS A 363 -16.91 1.49 -14.32
CA LYS A 363 -17.92 0.98 -13.40
C LYS A 363 -18.35 -0.39 -13.88
N TYR A 364 -18.12 -1.43 -13.08
CA TYR A 364 -18.64 -2.75 -13.38
C TYR A 364 -20.13 -2.81 -13.04
N GLN A 365 -20.96 -3.23 -13.99
CA GLN A 365 -22.39 -3.44 -13.80
C GLN A 365 -22.71 -4.93 -13.95
N GLY A 366 -22.85 -5.63 -12.83
CA GLY A 366 -23.20 -7.05 -12.82
C GLY A 366 -24.59 -7.31 -13.40
N THR A 367 -24.78 -8.48 -14.02
CA THR A 367 -26.04 -8.86 -14.71
C THR A 367 -27.14 -9.40 -13.78
N LYS A 368 -26.81 -9.76 -12.53
CA LYS A 368 -27.76 -10.42 -11.60
C LYS A 368 -28.09 -9.62 -10.34
N LYS A 369 -27.19 -8.73 -9.90
CA LYS A 369 -27.38 -7.65 -8.92
C LYS A 369 -26.34 -6.57 -9.24
N PRO A 370 -26.69 -5.29 -9.40
CA PRO A 370 -25.70 -4.25 -9.63
C PRO A 370 -24.90 -4.05 -8.34
N THR A 371 -23.74 -4.67 -8.27
CA THR A 371 -22.67 -4.31 -7.33
C THR A 371 -21.77 -3.35 -8.06
N ASP A 372 -21.90 -2.08 -7.72
CA ASP A 372 -21.19 -0.98 -8.35
C ASP A 372 -19.74 -0.91 -7.81
N TYR A 373 -18.87 -1.84 -8.23
CA TYR A 373 -17.43 -1.73 -7.98
C TYR A 373 -16.70 -1.08 -9.15
N TRP A 374 -15.52 -0.54 -8.86
CA TRP A 374 -14.70 0.16 -9.83
C TRP A 374 -13.60 -0.76 -10.34
N VAL A 375 -13.30 -0.67 -11.63
CA VAL A 375 -12.28 -1.47 -12.30
C VAL A 375 -11.26 -0.52 -12.89
N ILE A 376 -9.98 -0.78 -12.61
CA ILE A 376 -8.89 -0.12 -13.32
C ILE A 376 -8.88 -0.62 -14.76
N PRO A 377 -8.91 0.29 -15.76
CA PRO A 377 -8.81 -0.10 -17.15
C PRO A 377 -7.44 -0.77 -17.44
N PRO A 378 -7.40 -1.76 -18.37
CA PRO A 378 -6.21 -2.55 -18.68
C PRO A 378 -5.07 -1.74 -19.33
#